data_AF-A0A9R0RS83-F1
#
_entry.id   AF-A0A9R0RS83-F1
#
_cell.length_a   1.000
_cell.length_b   1.000
_cell.length_c   1.000
_cell.angle_alpha   90.00
_cell.angle_beta   90.00
_cell.angle_gamma   90.00
#
_symmetry.space_group_name_H-M   'P 1'
#
loop_
_entity.id
_entity.type
_entity.pdbx_description
1 polymer ?
#
loop_
_entity_poly.entity_id
_entity_poly.type
_entity_poly.pdbx_seq_one_letter_code
_entity_poly.pdbx_strand_id
1 'polypeptide(L)'
;MVDEAAVHQVSPLLAPMSKEEARRCFFDFMTKVTQYEELVDAGKMFLVKFHQELEHFRRPMIPMESGAVSQLVKSNYTDRLKSYLEAGCHLQHQSIWNINQLQSCEEKLEDHINKAKVLIEELECLAEDVYSTTLTASLSILEASDCSNGDNNLPADCSEDEGQSVDPLDSAVSYSSVMILVQNMLKLDYSMQEKIVKALCLKTPSSELDGYCLMWDLRPYIDDNVMQLAWKFIS
;
A
#
# COMPACT_ATOMS: atom_id res chain seq x y z
N MET A 1 -22.02 5.38 -56.48
CA MET A 1 -23.06 4.90 -55.55
C MET A 1 -22.34 4.04 -54.54
N VAL A 2 -22.16 4.59 -53.35
CA VAL A 2 -21.58 3.93 -52.18
C VAL A 2 -22.76 3.25 -51.52
N ASP A 3 -22.70 1.93 -51.36
CA ASP A 3 -23.73 1.20 -50.61
C ASP A 3 -23.12 0.56 -49.37
N GLU A 4 -23.96 0.51 -48.37
CA GLU A 4 -23.72 0.62 -46.95
C GLU A 4 -23.66 -0.78 -46.34
N ALA A 5 -22.57 -1.10 -45.65
CA ALA A 5 -22.51 -2.30 -44.82
C ALA A 5 -21.61 -2.05 -43.60
N ALA A 6 -22.01 -1.05 -42.81
CA ALA A 6 -21.51 -0.91 -41.45
C ALA A 6 -22.20 -1.96 -40.58
N VAL A 7 -21.54 -3.10 -40.43
CA VAL A 7 -21.89 -4.10 -39.41
C VAL A 7 -21.68 -3.44 -38.06
N HIS A 8 -22.78 -3.09 -37.38
CA HIS A 8 -22.77 -2.78 -35.96
C HIS A 8 -22.26 -4.01 -35.20
N GLN A 9 -20.98 -4.01 -34.84
CA GLN A 9 -20.49 -4.82 -33.74
C GLN A 9 -21.06 -4.22 -32.46
N VAL A 10 -22.20 -4.76 -32.02
CA VAL A 10 -22.66 -4.64 -30.65
C VAL A 10 -21.65 -5.44 -29.82
N SER A 11 -20.82 -4.74 -29.05
CA SER A 11 -19.98 -5.33 -28.01
C SER A 11 -20.83 -6.27 -27.16
N PRO A 12 -20.36 -7.47 -26.80
CA PRO A 12 -21.13 -8.35 -25.94
C PRO A 12 -21.36 -7.61 -24.62
N LEU A 13 -22.62 -7.37 -24.28
CA LEU A 13 -23.04 -6.91 -22.96
C LEU A 13 -22.31 -7.81 -21.95
N LEU A 14 -21.41 -7.25 -21.15
CA LEU A 14 -20.80 -8.00 -20.05
C LEU A 14 -21.95 -8.44 -19.15
N ALA A 15 -22.12 -9.74 -18.95
CA ALA A 15 -23.13 -10.24 -18.04
C ALA A 15 -22.89 -9.61 -16.65
N PRO A 16 -23.95 -9.20 -15.93
CA PRO A 16 -23.80 -8.61 -14.61
C PRO A 16 -23.06 -9.61 -13.71
N MET A 17 -21.96 -9.15 -13.08
CA MET A 17 -21.17 -9.93 -12.14
C MET A 17 -22.06 -10.45 -11.03
N SER A 18 -22.01 -11.76 -10.81
CA SER A 18 -22.76 -12.40 -9.74
C SER A 18 -22.23 -11.98 -8.37
N LYS A 19 -23.08 -12.08 -7.34
CA LYS A 19 -22.68 -11.84 -5.94
C LYS A 19 -21.44 -12.64 -5.52
N GLU A 20 -21.31 -13.87 -6.01
CA GLU A 20 -20.18 -14.75 -5.69
C GLU A 20 -18.89 -14.31 -6.39
N GLU A 21 -18.98 -13.79 -7.62
CA GLU A 21 -17.83 -13.23 -8.33
C GLU A 21 -17.36 -11.91 -7.70
N ALA A 22 -18.28 -11.02 -7.31
CA ALA A 22 -17.96 -9.80 -6.59
C ALA A 22 -17.31 -10.10 -5.24
N ARG A 23 -17.83 -11.10 -4.52
CA ARG A 23 -17.23 -11.59 -3.27
C ARG A 23 -15.83 -12.14 -3.51
N ARG A 24 -15.62 -13.00 -4.51
CA ARG A 24 -14.29 -13.54 -4.83
C ARG A 24 -13.28 -12.44 -5.16
N CYS A 25 -13.68 -11.48 -5.99
CA CYS A 25 -12.83 -10.33 -6.33
C CYS A 25 -12.46 -9.52 -5.08
N PHE A 26 -13.40 -9.33 -4.15
CA PHE A 26 -13.14 -8.68 -2.87
C PHE A 26 -12.13 -9.47 -2.01
N PHE A 27 -12.23 -10.79 -1.95
CA PHE A 27 -11.25 -11.64 -1.25
C PHE A 27 -9.84 -11.52 -1.87
N ASP A 28 -9.75 -11.56 -3.19
CA ASP A 28 -8.47 -11.42 -3.90
C ASP A 28 -7.85 -10.03 -3.65
N PHE A 29 -8.68 -8.98 -3.68
CA PHE A 29 -8.28 -7.62 -3.32
C PHE A 29 -7.74 -7.55 -1.90
N MET A 30 -8.47 -8.07 -0.92
CA MET A 30 -8.04 -8.01 0.48
C MET A 30 -6.79 -8.87 0.76
N THR A 31 -6.58 -9.95 0.00
CA THR A 31 -5.33 -10.71 0.03
C THR A 31 -4.15 -9.85 -0.41
N LYS A 32 -4.31 -9.05 -1.47
CA LYS A 32 -3.28 -8.09 -1.92
C LYS A 32 -3.09 -6.95 -0.94
N VAL A 33 -4.15 -6.51 -0.25
CA VAL A 33 -4.03 -5.54 0.84
C VAL A 33 -3.13 -6.08 1.95
N THR A 34 -3.30 -7.35 2.38
CA THR A 34 -2.38 -7.98 3.34
C THR A 34 -0.93 -7.99 2.85
N GLN A 35 -0.70 -8.33 1.58
CA GLN A 35 0.64 -8.31 0.99
C GLN A 35 1.26 -6.91 1.00
N TYR A 36 0.44 -5.88 0.77
CA TYR A 36 0.88 -4.49 0.86
C TYR A 36 1.27 -4.14 2.30
N GLU A 37 0.47 -4.49 3.31
CA GLU A 37 0.76 -4.25 4.72
C GLU A 37 2.09 -4.90 5.16
N GLU A 38 2.30 -6.17 4.81
CA GLU A 38 3.57 -6.88 5.07
C GLU A 38 4.76 -6.19 4.40
N LEU A 39 4.55 -5.66 3.20
CA LEU A 39 5.57 -4.92 2.47
C LEU A 39 5.88 -3.59 3.17
N VAL A 40 4.88 -2.85 3.66
CA VAL A 40 5.06 -1.61 4.44
C VAL A 40 5.91 -1.85 5.69
N ASP A 41 5.67 -2.94 6.40
CA ASP A 41 6.46 -3.34 7.57
C ASP A 41 7.92 -3.64 7.19
N ALA A 42 8.14 -4.35 6.08
CA ALA A 42 9.49 -4.61 5.58
C ALA A 42 10.21 -3.31 5.17
N GLY A 43 9.52 -2.40 4.48
CA GLY A 43 10.04 -1.09 4.10
C GLY A 43 10.47 -0.27 5.31
N LYS A 44 9.65 -0.26 6.38
CA LYS A 44 9.97 0.39 7.66
C LYS A 44 11.28 -0.13 8.25
N MET A 45 11.49 -1.44 8.24
CA MET A 45 12.73 -2.03 8.77
C MET A 45 13.97 -1.51 8.02
N PHE A 46 13.89 -1.36 6.70
CA PHE A 46 14.99 -0.80 5.90
C PHE A 46 15.19 0.69 6.16
N LEU A 47 14.12 1.47 6.32
CA LEU A 47 14.21 2.89 6.65
C LEU A 47 14.87 3.12 8.02
N VAL A 48 14.45 2.37 9.04
CA VAL A 48 15.06 2.44 10.38
C VAL A 48 16.54 2.06 10.33
N LYS A 49 16.88 1.00 9.58
CA LYS A 49 18.27 0.61 9.40
C LYS A 49 19.09 1.68 8.66
N PHE A 50 18.55 2.25 7.59
CA PHE A 50 19.19 3.36 6.87
C PHE A 50 19.48 4.53 7.81
N HIS A 51 18.50 4.92 8.64
CA HIS A 51 18.66 5.97 9.64
C HIS A 51 19.81 5.64 10.61
N GLN A 52 19.83 4.44 11.19
CA GLN A 52 20.89 4.01 12.12
C GLN A 52 22.28 4.05 11.49
N GLU A 53 22.42 3.53 10.27
CA GLU A 53 23.69 3.50 9.55
C GLU A 53 24.18 4.91 9.18
N LEU A 54 23.24 5.81 8.85
CA LEU A 54 23.56 7.18 8.50
C LEU A 54 24.00 7.99 9.71
N GLU A 55 23.35 7.79 10.86
CA GLU A 55 23.79 8.38 12.12
C GLU A 55 25.15 7.84 12.58
N HIS A 56 25.45 6.56 12.31
CA HIS A 56 26.78 6.02 12.55
C HIS A 56 27.84 6.65 11.63
N PHE A 57 27.52 6.79 10.34
CA PHE A 57 28.41 7.41 9.35
C PHE A 57 28.75 8.86 9.67
N ARG A 58 27.81 9.60 10.29
CA ARG A 58 27.99 11.00 10.70
C ARG A 58 28.86 11.21 11.93
N ARG A 59 29.19 10.15 12.67
CA ARG A 59 30.01 10.26 13.88
C ARG A 59 31.39 10.81 13.55
N PRO A 60 31.97 11.62 14.45
CA PRO A 60 33.32 12.12 14.25
C PRO A 60 34.32 10.97 14.17
N MET A 61 35.29 11.09 13.26
CA MET A 61 36.36 10.11 13.14
C MET A 61 37.36 10.27 14.29
N ILE A 62 37.87 9.17 14.83
CA ILE A 62 38.97 9.25 15.79
C ILE A 62 40.23 9.65 15.02
N PRO A 63 40.93 10.74 15.39
CA PRO A 63 42.17 11.16 14.75
C PRO A 63 43.31 10.22 15.17
N MET A 64 43.30 9.00 14.64
CA MET A 64 44.31 7.98 14.87
C MET A 64 45.65 8.33 14.20
N GLU A 65 45.69 9.41 13.39
CA GLU A 65 46.94 9.99 12.89
C GLU A 65 47.73 10.75 13.98
N SER A 66 47.07 11.13 15.08
CA SER A 66 47.76 11.73 16.24
C SER A 66 48.55 10.66 16.99
N GLY A 67 49.87 10.84 17.10
CA GLY A 67 50.76 9.91 17.78
C GLY A 67 50.33 9.60 19.22
N ALA A 68 49.87 10.61 19.97
CA ALA A 68 49.44 10.44 21.36
C ALA A 68 48.12 9.66 21.49
N VAL A 69 47.11 9.98 20.66
CA VAL A 69 45.81 9.30 20.68
C VAL A 69 45.94 7.85 20.22
N SER A 70 46.66 7.63 19.12
CA SER A 70 46.93 6.28 18.58
C SER A 70 47.64 5.40 19.62
N GLN A 71 48.63 5.96 20.32
CA GLN A 71 49.41 5.22 21.31
C GLN A 71 48.58 4.94 22.57
N LEU A 72 47.72 5.87 23.01
CA LEU A 72 46.82 5.68 24.14
C LEU A 72 45.76 4.62 23.87
N VAL A 73 45.13 4.65 22.69
CA VAL A 73 44.13 3.64 22.28
C VAL A 73 44.78 2.26 22.14
N LYS A 74 45.97 2.17 21.52
CA LYS A 74 46.68 0.89 21.35
C LYS A 74 47.17 0.31 22.67
N SER A 75 47.66 1.14 23.58
CA SER A 75 48.17 0.68 24.89
C SER A 75 47.08 0.27 25.88
N ASN A 76 45.84 0.72 25.68
CA ASN A 76 44.70 0.43 26.56
C ASN A 76 43.55 -0.30 25.85
N TYR A 77 43.85 -0.97 24.73
CA TYR A 77 42.83 -1.60 23.90
C TYR A 77 42.15 -2.74 24.67
N THR A 78 40.88 -2.56 24.97
CA THR A 78 40.00 -3.52 25.63
C THR A 78 38.69 -3.58 24.87
N ASP A 79 37.96 -4.68 24.97
CA ASP A 79 36.62 -4.78 24.35
C ASP A 79 35.70 -3.65 24.83
N ARG A 80 35.80 -3.29 26.11
CA ARG A 80 35.08 -2.16 26.69
C ARG A 80 35.46 -0.84 26.00
N LEU A 81 36.75 -0.51 25.88
CA LEU A 81 37.19 0.72 25.21
C LEU A 81 36.75 0.72 23.74
N LYS A 82 36.88 -0.40 23.04
CA LYS A 82 36.39 -0.58 21.67
C LYS A 82 34.90 -0.21 21.57
N SER A 83 34.05 -0.75 22.45
CA SER A 83 32.62 -0.43 22.44
C SER A 83 32.34 1.05 22.72
N TYR A 84 33.08 1.71 23.62
CA TYR A 84 32.95 3.16 23.83
C TYR A 84 33.32 3.98 22.59
N LEU A 85 34.41 3.59 21.93
CA LEU A 85 34.87 4.23 20.71
C LEU A 85 33.86 4.04 19.57
N GLU A 86 33.35 2.82 19.37
CA GLU A 86 32.34 2.52 18.35
C GLU A 86 30.99 3.22 18.62
N ALA A 87 30.66 3.48 19.89
CA ALA A 87 29.45 4.20 20.28
C ALA A 87 29.53 5.70 19.99
N GLY A 88 30.70 6.32 20.13
CA GLY A 88 30.88 7.78 20.01
C GLY A 88 31.58 8.25 18.74
N CYS A 89 32.30 7.37 18.05
CA CYS A 89 33.18 7.74 16.96
C CYS A 89 33.08 6.76 15.79
N HIS A 90 33.44 7.25 14.61
CA HIS A 90 33.56 6.47 13.40
C HIS A 90 34.99 5.93 13.25
N LEU A 91 35.13 4.61 13.00
CA LEU A 91 36.43 3.99 12.71
C LEU A 91 36.64 3.84 11.19
N GLN A 92 37.87 4.04 10.72
CA GLN A 92 38.19 4.10 9.28
C GLN A 92 37.88 2.79 8.50
N HIS A 93 37.97 1.62 9.14
CA HIS A 93 37.59 0.35 8.51
C HIS A 93 36.05 0.18 8.42
N GLN A 94 35.29 0.92 9.23
CA GLN A 94 33.82 0.88 9.20
C GLN A 94 33.27 1.73 8.04
N SER A 95 34.01 2.73 7.53
CA SER A 95 33.53 3.65 6.48
C SER A 95 33.00 2.93 5.24
N ILE A 96 33.77 2.00 4.68
CA ILE A 96 33.37 1.21 3.51
C ILE A 96 32.19 0.30 3.85
N TRP A 97 32.19 -0.30 5.04
CA TRP A 97 31.13 -1.18 5.49
C TRP A 97 29.80 -0.43 5.65
N ASN A 98 29.79 0.73 6.34
CA ASN A 98 28.60 1.56 6.51
C ASN A 98 28.06 2.09 5.18
N ILE A 99 28.94 2.54 4.27
CA ILE A 99 28.50 2.99 2.94
C ILE A 99 27.82 1.84 2.19
N ASN A 100 28.40 0.64 2.22
CA ASN A 100 27.78 -0.54 1.60
C ASN A 100 26.44 -0.91 2.28
N GLN A 101 26.31 -0.73 3.60
CA GLN A 101 25.03 -0.94 4.29
C GLN A 101 23.99 0.10 3.89
N LEU A 102 24.37 1.37 3.79
CA LEU A 102 23.49 2.46 3.34
C LEU A 102 22.99 2.21 1.92
N GLN A 103 23.90 1.89 1.00
CA GLN A 103 23.54 1.53 -0.38
C GLN A 103 22.62 0.31 -0.41
N SER A 104 22.91 -0.74 0.37
CA SER A 104 22.02 -1.90 0.44
C SER A 104 20.63 -1.57 1.00
N CYS A 105 20.51 -0.61 1.92
CA CYS A 105 19.22 -0.15 2.41
C CYS A 105 18.48 0.65 1.34
N GLU A 106 19.18 1.53 0.62
CA GLU A 106 18.63 2.31 -0.49
C GLU A 106 18.09 1.39 -1.61
N GLU A 107 18.86 0.41 -2.04
CA GLU A 107 18.45 -0.59 -3.04
C GLU A 107 17.19 -1.37 -2.59
N LYS A 108 17.12 -1.74 -1.31
CA LYS A 108 15.96 -2.46 -0.74
C LYS A 108 14.73 -1.57 -0.59
N LEU A 109 14.92 -0.30 -0.28
CA LEU A 109 13.83 0.68 -0.25
C LEU A 109 13.30 0.99 -1.65
N GLU A 110 14.18 1.03 -2.66
CA GLU A 110 13.77 1.16 -4.05
C GLU A 110 13.00 -0.08 -4.53
N ASP A 111 13.49 -1.29 -4.22
CA ASP A 111 12.76 -2.54 -4.48
C ASP A 111 11.39 -2.57 -3.78
N HIS A 112 11.31 -2.13 -2.52
CA HIS A 112 10.06 -1.95 -1.79
C HIS A 112 9.08 -1.04 -2.56
N ILE A 113 9.52 0.14 -2.98
CA ILE A 113 8.68 1.09 -3.73
C ILE A 113 8.20 0.49 -5.06
N ASN A 114 9.07 -0.23 -5.78
CA ASN A 114 8.70 -0.86 -7.03
C ASN A 114 7.64 -1.96 -6.83
N LYS A 115 7.79 -2.79 -5.79
CA LYS A 115 6.80 -3.82 -5.44
C LYS A 115 5.48 -3.22 -4.97
N ALA A 116 5.54 -2.19 -4.14
CA ALA A 116 4.36 -1.49 -3.64
C ALA A 116 3.59 -0.86 -4.80
N LYS A 117 4.28 -0.28 -5.78
CA LYS A 117 3.67 0.28 -6.99
C LYS A 117 2.88 -0.77 -7.76
N VAL A 118 3.48 -1.94 -8.02
CA VAL A 118 2.81 -3.05 -8.71
C VAL A 118 1.55 -3.48 -7.96
N LEU A 119 1.64 -3.64 -6.63
CA LEU A 119 0.47 -4.01 -5.82
C LEU A 119 -0.63 -2.95 -5.88
N ILE A 120 -0.29 -1.65 -5.84
CA ILE A 120 -1.27 -0.57 -5.96
C ILE A 120 -1.96 -0.59 -7.34
N GLU A 121 -1.21 -0.83 -8.41
CA GLU A 121 -1.76 -0.96 -9.77
C GLU A 121 -2.70 -2.17 -9.87
N GLU A 122 -2.33 -3.31 -9.30
CA GLU A 122 -3.19 -4.50 -9.26
C GLU A 122 -4.46 -4.29 -8.42
N LEU A 123 -4.36 -3.61 -7.28
CA LEU A 123 -5.51 -3.24 -6.45
C LEU A 123 -6.45 -2.26 -7.18
N GLU A 124 -5.90 -1.32 -7.95
CA GLU A 124 -6.66 -0.38 -8.78
C GLU A 124 -7.46 -1.14 -9.85
N CYS A 125 -6.84 -2.08 -10.58
CA CYS A 125 -7.54 -2.91 -11.55
C CYS A 125 -8.71 -3.70 -10.93
N LEU A 126 -8.49 -4.35 -9.78
CA LEU A 126 -9.55 -5.11 -9.10
C LEU A 126 -10.72 -4.20 -8.66
N ALA A 127 -10.42 -3.00 -8.15
CA ALA A 127 -11.45 -2.05 -7.76
C ALA A 127 -12.25 -1.51 -8.96
N GLU A 128 -11.58 -1.19 -10.06
CA GLU A 128 -12.21 -0.72 -11.31
C GLU A 128 -13.12 -1.78 -11.94
N ASP A 129 -12.72 -3.05 -11.93
CA ASP A 129 -13.49 -4.17 -12.50
C ASP A 129 -14.84 -4.34 -11.76
N VAL A 130 -14.81 -4.34 -10.42
CA VAL A 130 -16.02 -4.48 -9.60
C VAL A 130 -16.89 -3.24 -9.73
N TYR A 131 -16.29 -2.04 -9.73
CA TYR A 131 -17.03 -0.79 -9.89
C TYR A 131 -17.74 -0.69 -11.23
N SER A 132 -17.03 -0.91 -12.34
CA SER A 132 -17.58 -0.83 -13.69
C SER A 132 -18.73 -1.80 -13.89
N THR A 133 -18.57 -3.02 -13.37
CA THR A 133 -19.61 -4.05 -13.49
C THR A 133 -20.83 -3.73 -12.63
N THR A 134 -20.62 -3.24 -11.41
CA THR A 134 -21.70 -2.82 -10.50
C THR A 134 -22.49 -1.64 -11.06
N LEU A 135 -21.80 -0.65 -11.63
CA LEU A 135 -22.43 0.50 -12.28
C LEU A 135 -23.27 0.07 -13.48
N THR A 136 -22.75 -0.82 -14.31
CA THR A 136 -23.47 -1.35 -15.48
C THR A 136 -24.74 -2.09 -15.05
N ALA A 137 -24.65 -2.96 -14.05
CA ALA A 137 -25.81 -3.68 -13.52
C ALA A 137 -26.88 -2.72 -12.95
N SER A 138 -26.45 -1.68 -12.23
CA SER A 138 -27.34 -0.67 -11.66
C SER A 138 -28.09 0.12 -12.74
N LEU A 139 -27.40 0.50 -13.82
CA LEU A 139 -28.00 1.19 -14.97
C LEU A 139 -29.00 0.29 -15.71
N SER A 140 -28.67 -0.98 -15.94
CA SER A 140 -29.58 -1.93 -16.60
C SER A 140 -30.88 -2.16 -15.82
N ILE A 141 -30.83 -2.13 -14.48
CA ILE A 141 -32.03 -2.25 -13.63
C ILE A 141 -32.91 -0.99 -13.75
N LEU A 142 -32.30 0.20 -13.78
CA LEU A 142 -33.01 1.46 -13.96
C LEU A 142 -33.73 1.51 -15.33
N GLU A 143 -33.04 1.10 -16.40
CA GLU A 143 -33.61 1.03 -17.76
C GLU A 143 -34.76 0.01 -17.86
N ALA A 144 -34.67 -1.13 -17.16
CA ALA A 144 -35.73 -2.14 -17.12
C ALA A 144 -36.97 -1.66 -16.33
N SER A 145 -36.77 -0.85 -15.29
CA SER A 145 -37.83 -0.22 -14.48
C SER A 145 -38.68 0.75 -15.31
N ASP A 146 -38.04 1.58 -16.13
CA ASP A 146 -38.71 2.58 -16.96
C ASP A 146 -39.59 1.98 -18.08
N CYS A 147 -39.40 0.69 -18.39
CA CYS A 147 -40.17 -0.03 -19.42
C CYS A 147 -41.46 -0.71 -18.91
N SER A 148 -41.76 -0.73 -17.59
CA SER A 148 -42.91 -1.48 -17.05
C SER A 148 -44.24 -0.72 -16.97
N ASN A 149 -44.34 0.50 -17.51
CA ASN A 149 -45.58 1.27 -17.46
C ASN A 149 -46.58 0.81 -18.54
N GLY A 150 -47.24 -0.31 -18.28
CA GLY A 150 -48.21 -0.94 -19.18
C GLY A 150 -49.10 -1.98 -18.50
N ASP A 151 -49.95 -1.51 -17.57
CA ASP A 151 -51.33 -1.98 -17.29
C ASP A 151 -51.60 -3.50 -17.10
N ASN A 152 -51.86 -3.93 -15.86
CA ASN A 152 -53.13 -4.54 -15.39
C ASN A 152 -53.01 -5.48 -14.15
N ASN A 153 -53.79 -5.14 -13.12
CA ASN A 153 -54.51 -5.96 -12.12
C ASN A 153 -53.75 -6.91 -11.16
N LEU A 154 -53.81 -6.54 -9.87
CA LEU A 154 -53.62 -7.37 -8.66
C LEU A 154 -54.57 -8.59 -8.64
N PRO A 155 -54.19 -9.67 -7.94
CA PRO A 155 -54.61 -9.77 -6.54
C PRO A 155 -53.45 -10.04 -5.58
N ALA A 156 -53.61 -9.51 -4.37
CA ALA A 156 -52.76 -9.74 -3.22
C ALA A 156 -52.79 -11.21 -2.79
N ASP A 157 -51.61 -11.81 -2.59
CA ASP A 157 -51.43 -12.86 -1.60
C ASP A 157 -50.11 -12.62 -0.87
N CYS A 158 -50.21 -12.27 0.41
CA CYS A 158 -49.08 -11.96 1.26
C CYS A 158 -48.57 -13.26 1.90
N SER A 159 -47.47 -13.79 1.40
CA SER A 159 -46.62 -14.71 2.18
C SER A 159 -45.49 -13.91 2.81
N GLU A 160 -45.63 -13.63 4.10
CA GLU A 160 -44.56 -13.19 4.98
C GLU A 160 -43.51 -14.30 5.03
N ASP A 161 -42.35 -14.09 4.42
CA ASP A 161 -41.13 -14.81 4.75
C ASP A 161 -40.08 -13.79 5.20
N GLU A 162 -39.91 -13.69 6.52
CA GLU A 162 -38.80 -12.98 7.16
C GLU A 162 -37.49 -13.74 6.92
N GLY A 163 -37.02 -13.69 5.68
CA GLY A 163 -35.63 -13.95 5.31
C GLY A 163 -35.11 -12.68 4.67
N GLN A 164 -34.26 -11.94 5.38
CA GLN A 164 -33.67 -10.70 4.89
C GLN A 164 -32.78 -11.01 3.67
N SER A 165 -33.39 -11.09 2.48
CA SER A 165 -32.69 -11.34 1.22
C SER A 165 -31.97 -10.05 0.85
N VAL A 166 -30.72 -9.92 1.29
CA VAL A 166 -29.83 -8.83 0.84
C VAL A 166 -29.72 -8.95 -0.67
N ASP A 167 -30.23 -7.94 -1.37
CA ASP A 167 -30.18 -7.81 -2.82
C ASP A 167 -28.73 -8.04 -3.29
N PRO A 168 -28.47 -8.98 -4.21
CA PRO A 168 -27.16 -9.17 -4.82
C PRO A 168 -26.49 -7.87 -5.29
N LEU A 169 -27.27 -6.90 -5.78
CA LEU A 169 -26.78 -5.60 -6.20
C LEU A 169 -26.29 -4.74 -5.03
N ASP A 170 -27.04 -4.71 -3.92
CA ASP A 170 -26.69 -3.96 -2.70
C ASP A 170 -25.35 -4.46 -2.09
N SER A 171 -25.14 -5.78 -2.14
CA SER A 171 -23.87 -6.39 -1.75
C SER A 171 -22.71 -6.00 -2.68
N ALA A 172 -22.92 -5.97 -4.00
CA ALA A 172 -21.89 -5.59 -4.97
C ALA A 172 -21.50 -4.10 -4.87
N VAL A 173 -22.49 -3.23 -4.68
CA VAL A 173 -22.29 -1.79 -4.40
C VAL A 173 -21.48 -1.60 -3.11
N SER A 174 -21.78 -2.38 -2.08
CA SER A 174 -21.05 -2.34 -0.81
C SER A 174 -19.57 -2.74 -0.98
N TYR A 175 -19.29 -3.86 -1.66
CA TYR A 175 -17.91 -4.28 -1.95
C TYR A 175 -17.16 -3.24 -2.77
N SER A 176 -17.75 -2.77 -3.86
CA SER A 176 -17.14 -1.77 -4.75
C SER A 176 -16.76 -0.49 -3.99
N SER A 177 -17.67 0.02 -3.16
CA SER A 177 -17.45 1.24 -2.38
C SER A 177 -16.28 1.08 -1.41
N VAL A 178 -16.23 -0.05 -0.69
CA VAL A 178 -15.15 -0.33 0.27
C VAL A 178 -13.81 -0.51 -0.45
N MET A 179 -13.76 -1.23 -1.57
CA MET A 179 -12.54 -1.43 -2.36
C MET A 179 -11.96 -0.09 -2.85
N ILE A 180 -12.80 0.79 -3.38
CA ILE A 180 -12.38 2.12 -3.84
C ILE A 180 -11.83 2.96 -2.68
N LEU A 181 -12.50 2.95 -1.51
CA LEU A 181 -12.01 3.70 -0.35
C LEU A 181 -10.65 3.18 0.11
N VAL A 182 -10.50 1.86 0.27
CA VAL A 182 -9.23 1.23 0.66
C VAL A 182 -8.13 1.54 -0.36
N GLN A 183 -8.39 1.35 -1.65
CA GLN A 183 -7.42 1.60 -2.70
C GLN A 183 -6.94 3.06 -2.70
N ASN A 184 -7.84 4.03 -2.54
CA ASN A 184 -7.48 5.44 -2.48
C ASN A 184 -6.58 5.77 -1.28
N MET A 185 -6.90 5.24 -0.10
CA MET A 185 -6.06 5.40 1.10
C MET A 185 -4.67 4.82 0.89
N LEU A 186 -4.58 3.59 0.37
CA LEU A 186 -3.31 2.91 0.09
C LEU A 186 -2.49 3.65 -0.98
N LYS A 187 -3.13 4.24 -2.00
CA LYS A 187 -2.46 5.04 -3.03
C LYS A 187 -1.82 6.30 -2.46
N LEU A 188 -2.50 6.97 -1.52
CA LEU A 188 -1.95 8.13 -0.81
C LEU A 188 -0.80 7.74 0.12
N ASP A 189 -0.95 6.64 0.86
CA ASP A 189 0.10 6.08 1.73
C ASP A 189 1.35 5.68 0.93
N TYR A 190 1.16 4.99 -0.20
CA TYR A 190 2.23 4.69 -1.15
C TYR A 190 2.92 5.95 -1.66
N SER A 191 2.17 6.98 -2.07
CA SER A 191 2.76 8.23 -2.56
C SER A 191 3.62 8.93 -1.50
N MET A 192 3.21 8.86 -0.22
CA MET A 192 4.00 9.35 0.90
C MET A 192 5.30 8.55 1.06
N GLN A 193 5.22 7.22 1.09
CA GLN A 193 6.39 6.34 1.19
C GLN A 193 7.38 6.58 0.04
N GLU A 194 6.88 6.72 -1.19
CA GLU A 194 7.70 7.00 -2.37
C GLU A 194 8.46 8.32 -2.24
N LYS A 195 7.80 9.38 -1.74
CA LYS A 195 8.43 10.67 -1.49
C LYS A 195 9.51 10.59 -0.41
N ILE A 196 9.25 9.84 0.66
CA ILE A 196 10.23 9.59 1.72
C ILE A 196 11.47 8.92 1.13
N VAL A 197 11.31 7.81 0.40
CA VAL A 197 12.43 7.06 -0.18
C VAL A 197 13.24 7.92 -1.15
N LYS A 198 12.58 8.70 -2.03
CA LYS A 198 13.25 9.60 -2.98
C LYS A 198 14.01 10.75 -2.30
N ALA A 199 13.66 11.11 -1.07
CA ALA A 199 14.31 12.18 -0.32
C ALA A 199 15.50 11.71 0.53
N LEU A 200 15.71 10.39 0.64
CA LEU A 200 16.83 9.83 1.39
C LEU A 200 18.15 10.11 0.67
N CYS A 201 19.09 10.69 1.41
CA CYS A 201 20.47 10.84 0.96
C CYS A 201 21.40 11.01 2.17
N LEU A 202 22.71 10.98 1.94
CA LEU A 202 23.72 11.17 2.98
C LEU A 202 23.60 12.52 3.72
N LYS A 203 22.94 13.51 3.11
CA LYS A 203 22.78 14.87 3.65
C LYS A 203 21.46 15.07 4.42
N THR A 204 20.52 14.12 4.38
CA THR A 204 19.19 14.25 4.99
C THR A 204 19.31 14.41 6.52
N PRO A 205 18.98 15.57 7.12
CA PRO A 205 19.16 15.81 8.55
C PRO A 205 18.50 14.74 9.44
N SER A 206 19.08 14.45 10.61
CA SER A 206 18.53 13.47 11.57
C SER A 206 17.07 13.80 11.96
N SER A 207 16.75 15.07 12.18
CA SER A 207 15.37 15.51 12.47
C SER A 207 14.37 15.22 11.35
N GLU A 208 14.84 15.22 10.10
CA GLU A 208 14.01 14.89 8.94
C GLU A 208 13.82 13.36 8.82
N LEU A 209 14.87 12.57 9.10
CA LEU A 209 14.79 11.11 9.17
C LEU A 209 13.85 10.63 10.28
N ASP A 210 13.89 11.27 11.44
CA ASP A 210 12.94 11.02 12.54
C ASP A 210 11.50 11.29 12.08
N GLY A 211 11.29 12.41 11.38
CA GLY A 211 10.00 12.76 10.79
C GLY A 211 9.53 11.73 9.77
N TYR A 212 10.42 11.24 8.92
CA TYR A 212 10.12 10.20 7.95
C TYR A 212 9.73 8.87 8.61
N CYS A 213 10.49 8.44 9.62
CA CYS A 213 10.16 7.23 10.39
C CYS A 213 8.79 7.39 11.07
N LEU A 214 8.53 8.56 11.66
CA LEU A 214 7.24 8.84 12.30
C LEU A 214 6.08 8.81 11.31
N MET A 215 6.22 9.42 10.13
CA MET A 215 5.18 9.38 9.10
C MET A 215 4.92 7.96 8.60
N TRP A 216 5.97 7.15 8.44
CA TRP A 216 5.86 5.75 8.05
C TRP A 216 5.15 4.91 9.13
N ASP A 217 5.33 5.25 10.41
CA ASP A 217 4.70 4.57 11.53
C ASP A 217 3.23 4.96 11.72
N LEU A 218 2.93 6.25 11.58
CA LEU A 218 1.60 6.80 11.83
C LEU A 218 0.64 6.57 10.67
N ARG A 219 1.15 6.40 9.45
CA ARG A 219 0.36 6.17 8.22
C ARG A 219 -0.88 7.07 8.14
N PRO A 220 -0.69 8.41 8.08
CA PRO A 220 -1.75 9.40 8.28
C PRO A 220 -2.87 9.38 7.23
N TYR A 221 -2.68 8.65 6.12
CA TYR A 221 -3.68 8.50 5.06
C TYR A 221 -4.56 7.26 5.22
N ILE A 222 -4.27 6.40 6.19
CA ILE A 222 -5.02 5.17 6.46
C ILE A 222 -6.05 5.45 7.55
N ASP A 223 -7.32 5.20 7.25
CA ASP A 223 -8.40 5.22 8.24
C ASP A 223 -8.64 3.79 8.75
N ASP A 224 -8.27 3.54 10.00
CA ASP A 224 -8.45 2.25 10.67
C ASP A 224 -9.91 1.79 10.69
N ASN A 225 -10.88 2.70 10.73
CA ASN A 225 -12.30 2.33 10.73
C ASN A 225 -12.72 1.74 9.38
N VAL A 226 -12.21 2.31 8.28
CA VAL A 226 -12.45 1.80 6.93
C VAL A 226 -11.75 0.46 6.74
N MET A 227 -10.52 0.32 7.22
CA MET A 227 -9.81 -0.96 7.20
C MET A 227 -10.55 -2.03 8.01
N GLN A 228 -10.98 -1.73 9.24
CA GLN A 228 -11.78 -2.64 10.05
C GLN A 228 -13.11 -3.00 9.40
N LEU A 229 -13.77 -2.03 8.75
CA LEU A 229 -14.97 -2.30 7.97
C LEU A 229 -14.67 -3.29 6.85
N ALA A 230 -13.60 -3.09 6.07
CA ALA A 230 -13.21 -3.99 5.00
C ALA A 230 -12.96 -5.43 5.49
N TRP A 231 -12.29 -5.60 6.62
CA TRP A 231 -12.06 -6.93 7.22
C TRP A 231 -13.35 -7.64 7.65
N LYS A 232 -14.39 -6.90 8.06
CA LYS A 232 -15.69 -7.47 8.43
C LYS A 232 -16.41 -8.13 7.25
N PHE A 233 -16.11 -7.74 6.02
CA PHE A 233 -16.70 -8.36 4.82
C PHE A 233 -16.08 -9.74 4.50
N ILE A 234 -14.94 -10.06 5.12
CA ILE A 234 -14.23 -11.35 4.96
C ILE A 234 -14.50 -12.29 6.15
N SER A 235 -14.91 -11.71 7.29
CA SER A 235 -15.21 -12.39 8.56
C SER A 235 -16.43 -13.30 8.46
#